data_AF-A0A967ZK32-F1
#
_entry.id   AF-A0A967ZK32-F1
#
_cell.length_a   1.000
_cell.length_b   1.000
_cell.length_c   1.000
_cell.angle_alpha   90.00
_cell.angle_beta   90.00
_cell.angle_gamma   90.00
#
_symmetry.space_group_name_H-M   'P 1'
#
loop_
_entity.id
_entity.type
_entity.pdbx_description
1 polymer ?
#
loop_
_entity_poly.entity_id
_entity_poly.type
_entity_poly.pdbx_seq_one_letter_code
_entity_poly.pdbx_strand_id
1 'polypeptide(L)'
;MKILVGSLDRDSGRVIRRGRIGYCPQEPILYERLTADEHFALFGRGYGMAPHEVEVASGEIYRILDFEEYRSSRVEELSGGTRAKLNLGLALLPDPDVLLLDEPY
;
A
#
# COMPACT_ATOMS: atom_id res chain seq x y z
N MET A 1 5.87 -14.88 -5.62
CA MET A 1 5.80 -14.09 -4.37
C MET A 1 4.61 -14.41 -3.46
N LYS A 2 3.46 -14.87 -3.98
CA LYS A 2 2.23 -15.18 -3.21
C LYS A 2 2.42 -16.06 -1.97
N ILE A 3 3.31 -17.06 -2.02
CA ILE A 3 3.67 -17.90 -0.86
C ILE A 3 4.42 -17.10 0.23
N LEU A 4 5.23 -16.10 -0.14
CA LEU A 4 5.98 -15.29 0.83
C LEU A 4 5.07 -14.31 1.58
N VAL A 5 4.08 -13.73 0.91
CA VAL A 5 3.09 -12.81 1.49
C VAL A 5 1.93 -13.53 2.19
N GLY A 6 1.82 -14.85 2.03
CA GLY A 6 0.79 -15.67 2.70
C GLY A 6 -0.53 -15.79 1.96
N SER A 7 -0.60 -15.35 0.70
CA SER A 7 -1.77 -15.49 -0.16
C SER A 7 -1.90 -16.86 -0.82
N LEU A 8 -0.88 -17.73 -0.70
CA LEU A 8 -0.90 -19.09 -1.23
C LEU A 8 -0.14 -20.02 -0.27
N ASP A 9 -0.67 -21.23 -0.06
CA ASP A 9 -0.01 -22.27 0.71
C ASP A 9 1.15 -22.89 -0.08
N ARG A 10 2.17 -23.35 0.66
CA ARG A 10 3.32 -24.07 0.09
C ARG A 10 3.03 -25.57 0.01
N ASP A 11 3.48 -26.21 -1.06
CA ASP A 11 3.40 -27.67 -1.19
C ASP A 11 4.42 -28.39 -0.30
N SER A 12 5.60 -27.79 -0.06
CA SER A 12 6.67 -28.34 0.79
C SER A 12 7.62 -27.24 1.31
N GLY A 13 8.64 -27.59 2.11
CA GLY A 13 9.64 -26.63 2.64
C GLY A 13 9.19 -25.85 3.89
N ARG A 14 9.85 -24.72 4.21
CA ARG A 14 9.47 -23.84 5.33
C ARG A 14 9.69 -22.38 4.98
N VAL A 15 8.69 -21.54 5.26
CA VAL A 15 8.78 -20.08 5.19
C VAL A 15 8.62 -19.53 6.60
N ILE A 16 9.54 -18.67 7.02
CA ILE A 16 9.49 -17.98 8.32
C ILE A 16 9.39 -16.49 8.00
N ARG A 17 8.34 -15.84 8.51
CA ARG A 17 8.12 -14.40 8.38
C ARG A 17 8.36 -13.78 9.74
N ARG A 18 9.19 -12.74 9.81
CA ARG A 18 9.47 -11.98 11.04
C ARG A 18 9.29 -10.50 10.72
N GLY A 19 8.67 -9.77 11.65
CA GLY A 19 8.35 -8.35 11.43
C GLY A 19 7.12 -8.14 10.54
N ARG A 20 6.87 -6.87 10.24
CA ARG A 20 5.80 -6.39 9.37
C ARG A 20 6.27 -6.47 7.92
N ILE A 21 5.43 -7.04 7.06
CA ILE A 21 5.71 -7.15 5.62
C ILE A 21 4.71 -6.26 4.88
N GLY A 22 5.23 -5.35 4.06
CA GLY A 22 4.46 -4.57 3.10
C GLY A 22 4.53 -5.25 1.74
N TYR A 23 3.42 -5.24 1.00
CA TYR A 23 3.36 -5.86 -0.32
C TYR A 23 2.73 -4.92 -1.33
N CYS A 24 3.49 -4.62 -2.39
CA CYS A 24 3.06 -3.83 -3.54
C CYS A 24 2.90 -4.77 -4.75
N PRO A 25 1.66 -5.15 -5.12
CA PRO A 25 1.42 -6.01 -6.28
C PRO A 25 1.58 -5.25 -7.60
N GLN A 26 1.88 -5.98 -8.68
CA GLN A 26 1.93 -5.47 -10.06
C GLN A 26 0.56 -4.93 -10.52
N GLU A 27 -0.53 -5.60 -10.12
CA GLU A 27 -1.90 -5.16 -10.33
C GLU A 27 -2.52 -4.79 -8.98
N PRO A 28 -2.63 -3.48 -8.68
CA PRO A 28 -3.19 -3.05 -7.41
C PRO A 28 -4.71 -3.11 -7.39
N ILE A 29 -5.24 -3.42 -6.21
CA ILE A 29 -6.68 -3.27 -5.93
C ILE A 29 -6.92 -1.82 -5.50
N LEU A 30 -7.12 -0.95 -6.48
CA LEU A 30 -7.55 0.43 -6.27
C LEU A 30 -9.02 0.58 -6.64
N TYR A 31 -9.79 1.23 -5.78
CA TYR A 31 -11.20 1.49 -5.98
C TYR A 31 -11.37 2.83 -6.70
N GLU A 32 -11.73 2.79 -7.98
CA GLU A 32 -11.80 3.96 -8.87
C GLU A 32 -12.57 5.17 -8.29
N ARG A 33 -13.60 4.92 -7.47
CA ARG A 33 -14.46 5.97 -6.87
C ARG A 33 -13.95 6.55 -5.55
N LEU A 34 -12.96 5.93 -4.93
CA LEU A 34 -12.38 6.43 -3.68
C LEU A 34 -11.26 7.43 -3.99
N THR A 35 -11.09 8.41 -3.12
CA THR A 35 -9.94 9.31 -3.13
C THR A 35 -8.67 8.61 -2.64
N ALA A 36 -7.51 9.25 -2.84
CA ALA A 36 -6.26 8.75 -2.28
C ALA A 36 -6.29 8.71 -0.73
N ASP A 37 -6.84 9.74 -0.07
CA ASP A 37 -7.02 9.74 1.39
C ASP A 37 -8.00 8.67 1.88
N GLU A 38 -9.08 8.42 1.13
CA GLU A 38 -10.02 7.33 1.45
C GLU A 38 -9.37 5.95 1.31
N HIS A 39 -8.43 5.78 0.36
CA HIS A 39 -7.63 4.56 0.27
C HIS A 39 -6.73 4.38 1.49
N PHE A 40 -5.99 5.42 1.89
CA PHE A 40 -5.16 5.35 3.10
C PHE A 40 -5.99 5.03 4.34
N ALA A 41 -7.16 5.65 4.48
CA ALA A 41 -8.10 5.34 5.57
C ALA A 41 -8.61 3.90 5.52
N LEU A 42 -8.99 3.40 4.34
CA LEU A 42 -9.50 2.04 4.16
C LEU A 42 -8.42 0.99 4.50
N PHE A 43 -7.22 1.12 3.93
CA PHE A 43 -6.12 0.20 4.17
C PHE A 43 -5.60 0.30 5.60
N GLY A 44 -5.52 1.51 6.16
CA GLY A 44 -5.16 1.74 7.55
C GLY A 44 -6.07 0.98 8.53
N ARG A 45 -7.39 0.97 8.28
CA ARG A 45 -8.31 0.11 9.05
C ARG A 45 -8.01 -1.37 8.87
N GLY A 46 -7.69 -1.80 7.65
CA GLY A 46 -7.28 -3.18 7.37
C GLY A 46 -6.01 -3.61 8.13
N TYR A 47 -5.09 -2.67 8.35
CA TYR A 47 -3.88 -2.86 9.17
C TYR A 47 -4.10 -2.66 10.68
N GLY A 48 -5.31 -2.27 11.11
CA GLY A 48 -5.62 -2.04 12.52
C GLY A 48 -5.07 -0.72 13.10
N MET A 49 -4.74 0.25 12.24
CA MET A 49 -4.23 1.56 12.65
C MET A 49 -5.36 2.49 13.10
N ALA A 50 -5.08 3.30 14.13
CA ALA A 50 -5.96 4.39 14.54
C ALA A 50 -5.95 5.54 13.50
N PRO A 51 -7.04 6.32 13.38
CA PRO A 51 -7.12 7.38 12.37
C PRO A 51 -5.95 8.38 12.38
N HIS A 52 -5.47 8.76 13.56
CA HIS A 52 -4.33 9.67 13.69
C HIS A 52 -3.01 9.06 13.20
N GLU A 53 -2.82 7.74 13.37
CA GLU A 53 -1.63 7.03 12.87
C GLU A 53 -1.64 7.00 11.34
N VAL A 54 -2.81 6.79 10.73
CA VAL A 54 -3.00 6.85 9.27
C VAL A 54 -2.73 8.25 8.74
N GLU A 55 -3.22 9.29 9.41
CA GLU A 55 -3.01 10.68 9.01
C GLU A 55 -1.52 11.06 9.02
N VAL A 56 -0.80 10.71 10.09
CA VAL A 56 0.65 10.93 10.18
C VAL A 56 1.40 10.14 9.11
N ALA A 57 1.15 8.83 8.99
CA ALA A 57 1.87 7.96 8.05
C ALA A 57 1.59 8.34 6.59
N SER A 58 0.33 8.56 6.22
CA SER A 58 -0.02 9.03 4.86
C SER A 58 0.60 10.39 4.57
N GLY A 59 0.64 11.29 5.56
CA GLY A 59 1.35 12.57 5.52
C GLY A 59 2.80 12.46 5.05
N GLU A 60 3.56 11.57 5.68
CA GLU A 60 4.95 11.27 5.31
C GLU A 60 5.04 10.65 3.92
N ILE A 61 4.15 9.70 3.59
CA ILE A 61 4.14 8.99 2.31
C ILE A 61 3.89 9.93 1.14
N TYR A 62 2.91 10.83 1.24
CA TYR A 62 2.68 11.81 0.19
C TYR A 62 3.94 12.63 -0.10
N ARG A 63 4.65 13.06 0.95
CA ARG A 63 5.86 13.87 0.83
C ARG A 63 7.03 13.16 0.23
N ILE A 64 7.24 11.90 0.62
CA ILE A 64 8.33 11.09 0.10
C ILE A 64 8.08 10.72 -1.36
N LEU A 65 6.82 10.50 -1.74
CA LEU A 65 6.45 10.13 -3.11
C LEU A 65 6.06 11.32 -4.00
N ASP A 66 6.02 12.53 -3.46
CA ASP A 66 5.74 13.79 -4.16
C ASP A 66 4.41 13.74 -4.95
N PHE A 67 3.29 13.64 -4.23
CA PHE A 67 1.94 13.59 -4.83
C PHE A 67 0.81 14.13 -3.95
N GLU A 68 1.12 15.02 -3.00
CA GLU A 68 0.18 15.63 -2.06
C GLU A 68 -1.03 16.31 -2.72
N GLU A 69 -0.84 16.88 -3.91
CA GLU A 69 -1.91 17.59 -4.63
C GLU A 69 -3.10 16.68 -4.97
N TYR A 70 -2.89 15.36 -4.98
CA TYR A 70 -3.88 14.35 -5.34
C TYR A 70 -4.61 13.72 -4.15
N ARG A 71 -4.43 14.22 -2.92
CA ARG A 71 -5.08 13.71 -1.70
C ARG A 71 -6.58 13.48 -1.85
N SER A 72 -7.25 14.49 -2.41
CA SER A 72 -8.70 14.52 -2.59
C SER A 72 -9.16 14.05 -3.98
N SER A 73 -8.23 13.69 -4.87
CA SER A 73 -8.55 13.20 -6.22
C SER A 73 -9.00 11.75 -6.16
N ARG A 74 -10.01 11.41 -6.96
CA ARG A 74 -10.45 10.02 -7.11
C ARG A 74 -9.44 9.24 -7.93
N VAL A 75 -9.32 7.94 -7.67
CA VAL A 75 -8.41 7.06 -8.43
C VAL A 75 -8.68 7.13 -9.95
N GLU A 76 -9.94 7.25 -10.36
CA GLU A 76 -10.33 7.40 -11.78
C GLU A 76 -9.71 8.62 -12.47
N GLU A 77 -9.34 9.65 -11.72
CA GLU A 77 -8.76 10.90 -12.20
C GLU A 77 -7.21 10.86 -12.20
N LEU A 78 -6.61 9.86 -11.55
CA LEU A 78 -5.16 9.75 -11.38
C LEU A 78 -4.49 9.22 -12.63
N SER A 79 -3.34 9.82 -12.98
CA SER A 79 -2.42 9.27 -13.98
C SER A 79 -1.93 7.87 -13.56
N GLY A 80 -1.47 7.07 -14.52
CA GLY A 80 -0.87 5.76 -14.22
C GLY A 80 0.29 5.85 -13.22
N GLY A 81 1.14 6.88 -13.33
CA GLY A 81 2.23 7.12 -12.39
C GLY A 81 1.74 7.46 -10.98
N THR A 82 0.69 8.28 -10.86
CA THR A 82 0.10 8.62 -9.56
C THR A 82 -0.61 7.43 -8.92
N ARG A 83 -1.26 6.56 -9.72
CA ARG A 83 -1.79 5.27 -9.24
C ARG A 83 -0.69 4.36 -8.72
N ALA A 84 0.46 4.31 -9.40
CA ALA A 84 1.62 3.54 -8.94
C ALA A 84 2.19 4.09 -7.61
N LYS A 85 2.27 5.43 -7.46
CA LYS A 85 2.65 6.07 -6.18
C LYS A 85 1.66 5.73 -5.07
N LEU A 86 0.35 5.80 -5.33
CA LEU A 86 -0.68 5.41 -4.35
C LEU A 86 -0.52 3.95 -3.94
N ASN A 87 -0.35 3.02 -4.90
CA ASN A 87 -0.13 1.60 -4.61
C ASN A 87 1.09 1.37 -3.71
N LEU A 88 2.23 1.98 -4.04
CA LEU A 88 3.43 1.93 -3.22
C LEU A 88 3.17 2.52 -1.82
N GLY A 89 2.46 3.64 -1.74
CA GLY A 89 2.06 4.25 -0.48
C GLY A 89 1.23 3.32 0.40
N LEU A 90 0.27 2.59 -0.16
CA LEU A 90 -0.54 1.63 0.59
C LEU A 90 0.29 0.45 1.15
N ALA A 91 1.35 0.05 0.44
CA ALA A 91 2.29 -0.96 0.90
C ALA A 91 3.24 -0.45 2.01
N LEU A 92 3.56 0.85 2.00
CA LEU A 92 4.39 1.54 3.01
C LEU A 92 3.61 1.97 4.25
N LEU A 93 2.29 2.12 4.15
CA LEU A 93 1.41 2.62 5.20
C LEU A 93 1.61 1.96 6.58
N PRO A 94 1.75 0.63 6.72
CA PRO A 94 1.92 0.00 8.04
C PRO A 94 3.36 0.10 8.58
N ASP A 95 4.24 0.88 7.94
CA ASP A 95 5.66 1.00 8.24
C ASP A 95 6.35 -0.38 8.26
N PRO A 96 6.40 -1.09 7.12
CA PRO A 96 6.89 -2.46 7.08
C PRO A 96 8.40 -2.55 7.26
N ASP A 97 8.87 -3.59 7.97
CA ASP A 97 10.30 -3.90 8.11
C ASP A 97 10.88 -4.45 6.78
N VAL A 98 10.02 -5.10 5.99
CA VAL A 98 10.37 -5.66 4.68
C VAL A 98 9.29 -5.28 3.67
N LEU A 99 9.66 -4.54 2.63
CA LEU A 99 8.79 -4.22 1.51
C LEU A 99 9.05 -5.19 0.35
N LEU A 100 7.99 -5.86 -0.12
CA LEU A 100 8.00 -6.74 -1.27
C LEU A 100 7.33 -6.04 -2.46
N LEU A 101 8.05 -5.93 -3.58
CA LEU A 101 7.58 -5.31 -4.82
C LEU A 101 7.44 -6.38 -5.90
N ASP A 102 6.26 -6.55 -6.48
CA ASP A 102 6.05 -7.43 -7.65
C ASP A 102 6.27 -6.59 -8.91
N GLU A 103 7.42 -6.78 -9.56
CA GLU A 103 7.87 -6.05 -10.77
C GLU A 103 7.78 -4.51 -10.64
N PRO A 104 8.77 -3.87 -9.98
CA PRO A 104 8.79 -2.41 -9.89
C PRO A 104 9.04 -1.78 -11.28
N TYR A 105 8.20 -0.79 -11.61
CA TYR A 105 8.25 -0.01 -12.85
C TYR A 105 9.49 0.90 -12.94
#